data_AF-A0A815TBU6-F1
#
_entry.id   AF-A0A815TBU6-F1
#
_cell.length_a   1.000
_cell.length_b   1.000
_cell.length_c   1.000
_cell.angle_alpha   90.00
_cell.angle_beta   90.00
_cell.angle_gamma   90.00
#
_symmetry.space_group_name_H-M   'P 1'
#
loop_
_entity.id
_entity.type
_entity.pdbx_description
1 polymer ?
#
loop_
_entity_poly.entity_id
_entity_poly.type
_entity_poly.pdbx_seq_one_letter_code
_entity_poly.pdbx_strand_id
1 'polypeptide(L)'
;MEMLAFQPAMPDFLNGRKQFTTEEANKTRCITKTRWVVESVNSKIKRWRYFSQVIPNSSINHIGEDLSNVCVIINSYCSPATLNVHGDQDIAAKMLQQLKKDNLLQKHLDELENQKLLKWKKHDGVFCLFPSLTPNDVENITFGSYQIHRAKSYIEDHLKPAYYDPNELIFYVEIPDGFDNLVRARFQSGHSTRKFYISTIQFDNTATDVPIQGWCCTCTVGLRVVGCCSHVCGLLWHLGVNRGIVNNSNRLSASYFKTVIDDSMVFTDDDDSSDDDNNIKYSLSNHSTGTDSEELSDSDSQTEEE
;
A
#
# COMPACT_ATOMS: atom_id res chain seq x y z
N MET A 1 -38.43 14.65 1.97
CA MET A 1 -36.97 14.41 1.95
C MET A 1 -36.59 14.39 0.49
N GLU A 2 -36.20 15.54 -0.07
CA GLU A 2 -35.59 15.58 -1.40
C GLU A 2 -34.45 14.57 -1.39
N MET A 3 -34.48 13.62 -2.33
CA MET A 3 -33.34 12.75 -2.57
C MET A 3 -32.17 13.67 -2.88
N LEU A 4 -31.27 13.87 -1.92
CA LEU A 4 -29.91 14.28 -2.22
C LEU A 4 -29.47 13.36 -3.37
N ALA A 5 -29.09 13.93 -4.52
CA ALA A 5 -28.90 13.24 -5.79
C ALA A 5 -27.68 12.30 -5.83
N PHE A 6 -27.46 11.55 -4.74
CA PHE A 6 -26.40 10.57 -4.60
C PHE A 6 -26.84 9.25 -5.24
N GLN A 7 -26.01 8.76 -6.16
CA GLN A 7 -26.18 7.45 -6.75
C GLN A 7 -25.38 6.43 -5.92
N PRO A 8 -26.02 5.40 -5.35
CA PRO A 8 -25.30 4.33 -4.67
C PRO A 8 -24.43 3.56 -5.65
N ALA A 9 -23.20 3.26 -5.25
CA ALA A 9 -22.25 2.48 -6.04
C ALA A 9 -21.53 1.46 -5.15
N MET A 10 -21.22 0.29 -5.71
CA MET A 10 -20.51 -0.79 -5.02
C MET A 10 -19.24 -1.15 -5.79
N PRO A 11 -18.12 -1.47 -5.11
CA PRO A 11 -16.94 -2.01 -5.78
C PRO A 11 -17.28 -3.25 -6.61
N ASP A 12 -16.53 -3.44 -7.69
CA ASP A 12 -16.71 -4.63 -8.52
C ASP A 12 -16.26 -5.90 -7.79
N PHE A 13 -16.85 -7.03 -8.15
CA PHE A 13 -16.45 -8.34 -7.67
C PHE A 13 -15.65 -9.09 -8.73
N LEU A 14 -14.67 -9.87 -8.28
CA LEU A 14 -13.78 -10.59 -9.19
C LEU A 14 -14.48 -11.68 -10.01
N ASN A 15 -15.59 -12.23 -9.52
CA ASN A 15 -16.39 -13.25 -10.20
C ASN A 15 -15.53 -14.43 -10.72
N GLY A 16 -14.63 -14.94 -9.88
CA GLY A 16 -13.73 -16.05 -10.21
C GLY A 16 -12.45 -15.65 -10.97
N ARG A 17 -12.31 -14.40 -11.42
CA ARG A 17 -11.06 -13.89 -12.02
C ARG A 17 -10.02 -13.58 -10.94
N LYS A 18 -8.75 -13.56 -11.34
CA LYS A 18 -7.64 -13.18 -10.45
C LYS A 18 -7.44 -11.66 -10.34
N GLN A 19 -7.95 -10.92 -11.33
CA GLN A 19 -7.70 -9.49 -11.50
C GLN A 19 -8.91 -8.80 -12.15
N PHE A 20 -9.15 -7.55 -11.78
CA PHE A 20 -10.14 -6.68 -12.42
C PHE A 20 -9.65 -6.19 -13.78
N THR A 21 -10.58 -5.94 -14.72
CA THR A 21 -10.27 -5.14 -15.90
C THR A 21 -9.87 -3.71 -15.50
N THR A 22 -9.24 -2.96 -16.40
CA THR A 22 -8.90 -1.55 -16.13
C THR A 22 -10.12 -0.72 -15.74
N GLU A 23 -11.24 -0.90 -16.44
CA GLU A 23 -12.48 -0.17 -16.16
C GLU A 23 -13.01 -0.47 -14.75
N GLU A 24 -13.12 -1.75 -14.38
CA GLU A 24 -13.57 -2.18 -13.05
C GLU A 24 -12.61 -1.70 -11.94
N ALA A 25 -11.30 -1.81 -12.18
CA ALA A 25 -10.28 -1.38 -11.22
C ALA A 25 -10.32 0.15 -11.01
N ASN A 26 -10.55 0.93 -12.08
CA ASN A 26 -10.72 2.38 -12.02
C ASN A 26 -11.99 2.76 -11.25
N LYS A 27 -13.14 2.16 -11.56
CA LYS A 27 -14.42 2.39 -10.87
C LYS A 27 -14.32 2.07 -9.38
N THR A 28 -13.77 0.90 -9.06
CA THR A 28 -13.50 0.47 -7.68
C THR A 28 -12.58 1.46 -6.94
N ARG A 29 -11.59 2.05 -7.62
CA ARG A 29 -10.73 3.08 -7.00
C ARG A 29 -11.51 4.34 -6.65
N CYS A 30 -12.39 4.83 -7.52
CA CYS A 30 -13.22 5.99 -7.23
C CYS A 30 -14.11 5.75 -6.00
N ILE A 31 -14.74 4.57 -5.91
CA ILE A 31 -15.57 4.19 -4.76
C ILE A 31 -14.74 4.14 -3.47
N THR A 32 -13.59 3.48 -3.50
CA THR A 32 -12.70 3.38 -2.32
C THR A 32 -12.06 4.70 -1.92
N LYS A 33 -11.89 5.67 -2.84
CA LYS A 33 -11.44 7.03 -2.51
C LYS A 33 -12.50 7.76 -1.69
N THR A 34 -13.78 7.68 -2.09
CA THR A 34 -14.89 8.30 -1.35
C THR A 34 -15.18 7.58 -0.03
N ARG A 35 -14.99 6.25 0.00
CA ARG A 35 -15.23 5.42 1.20
C ARG A 35 -14.52 5.97 2.44
N TRP A 36 -13.27 6.42 2.31
CA TRP A 36 -12.51 6.94 3.44
C TRP A 36 -13.18 8.15 4.10
N VAL A 37 -13.79 9.05 3.32
CA VAL A 37 -14.52 10.22 3.85
C VAL A 37 -15.75 9.76 4.63
N VAL A 38 -16.50 8.79 4.08
CA VAL A 38 -17.67 8.19 4.74
C VAL A 38 -17.26 7.47 6.04
N GLU A 39 -16.17 6.71 6.00
CA GLU A 39 -15.61 6.03 7.18
C GLU A 39 -15.18 7.04 8.25
N SER A 40 -14.55 8.16 7.87
CA SER A 40 -14.16 9.23 8.80
C SER A 40 -15.37 9.86 9.51
N VAL A 41 -16.45 10.15 8.77
CA VAL A 41 -17.71 10.64 9.36
C VAL A 41 -18.35 9.59 10.27
N ASN A 42 -18.43 8.34 9.81
CA ASN A 42 -18.98 7.24 10.60
C ASN A 42 -18.21 7.03 11.90
N SER A 43 -16.87 7.15 11.88
CA SER A 43 -16.05 7.08 13.09
C SER A 43 -16.42 8.15 14.12
N LYS A 44 -16.79 9.37 13.68
CA LYS A 44 -17.26 10.42 14.61
C LYS A 44 -18.60 10.07 15.23
N ILE A 45 -19.53 9.52 14.45
CA ILE A 45 -20.85 9.07 14.94
C ILE A 45 -20.65 7.95 15.97
N LYS A 46 -19.76 7.00 15.69
CA LYS A 46 -19.46 5.86 16.59
C LYS A 46 -18.76 6.24 17.90
N ARG A 47 -18.31 7.50 18.09
CA ARG A 47 -17.83 7.97 19.40
C ARG A 47 -18.96 8.15 20.41
N TRP A 48 -20.20 8.24 19.94
CA TRP A 48 -21.37 8.35 20.79
C TRP A 48 -21.77 6.97 21.28
N ARG A 49 -21.79 6.76 22.61
CA ARG A 49 -22.07 5.45 23.25
C ARG A 49 -23.31 4.74 22.69
N TYR A 50 -24.35 5.50 22.36
CA TYR A 50 -25.57 4.94 21.79
C TYR A 50 -25.34 4.25 20.43
N PHE A 51 -24.47 4.79 19.59
CA PHE A 51 -24.15 4.26 18.25
C PHE A 51 -22.93 3.34 18.23
N SER A 52 -22.19 3.22 19.33
CA SER A 52 -21.06 2.29 19.46
C SER A 52 -21.47 0.89 19.88
N GLN A 53 -22.74 0.70 20.29
CA GLN A 53 -23.27 -0.55 20.84
C GLN A 53 -24.35 -1.15 19.94
N VAL A 54 -24.76 -2.38 20.25
CA VAL A 54 -25.93 -3.00 19.62
C VAL A 54 -27.19 -2.25 20.05
N ILE A 55 -27.90 -1.67 19.08
CA ILE A 55 -29.11 -0.87 19.33
C ILE A 55 -30.32 -1.81 19.48
N PRO A 56 -31.14 -1.69 20.54
CA PRO A 56 -32.34 -2.51 20.71
C PRO A 56 -33.36 -2.31 19.60
N ASN A 57 -34.10 -3.36 19.23
CA ASN A 57 -35.13 -3.28 18.19
C ASN A 57 -36.26 -2.29 18.52
N SER A 58 -36.52 -2.03 19.80
CA SER A 58 -37.46 -0.98 20.24
C SER A 58 -37.09 0.42 19.76
N SER A 59 -35.81 0.62 19.42
CA SER A 59 -35.26 1.90 18.97
C SER A 59 -35.31 2.15 17.48
N ILE A 60 -35.74 1.18 16.68
CA ILE A 60 -35.84 1.29 15.22
C ILE A 60 -36.71 2.48 14.79
N ASN A 61 -37.76 2.80 15.54
CA ASN A 61 -38.67 3.90 15.18
C ASN A 61 -38.06 5.29 15.36
N HIS A 62 -37.04 5.46 16.21
CA HIS A 62 -36.40 6.75 16.50
C HIS A 62 -34.94 6.83 16.07
N ILE A 63 -34.31 5.73 15.67
CA ILE A 63 -32.89 5.68 15.28
C ILE A 63 -32.50 6.71 14.20
N GLY A 64 -33.41 6.99 13.25
CA GLY A 64 -33.18 8.00 12.21
C GLY A 64 -33.17 9.42 12.76
N GLU A 65 -34.03 9.71 13.74
CA GLU A 65 -34.06 11.00 14.43
C GLU A 65 -32.84 11.17 15.34
N ASP A 66 -32.50 10.13 16.12
CA ASP A 66 -31.29 10.12 16.95
C ASP A 66 -30.03 10.38 16.11
N LEU A 67 -29.92 9.72 14.96
CA LEU A 67 -28.79 9.89 14.05
C LEU A 67 -28.74 11.31 13.50
N SER A 68 -29.90 11.86 13.13
CA SER A 68 -30.00 13.24 12.65
C SER A 68 -29.57 14.24 13.73
N ASN A 69 -30.02 14.05 14.97
CA ASN A 69 -29.65 14.88 16.12
C ASN A 69 -28.15 14.85 16.38
N VAL A 70 -27.54 13.66 16.39
CA VAL A 70 -26.08 13.52 16.55
C VAL A 70 -25.32 14.17 15.39
N CYS A 71 -25.77 13.97 14.14
CA CYS A 71 -25.17 14.63 12.99
C CYS A 71 -25.26 16.16 13.07
N VAL A 72 -26.38 16.72 13.55
CA VAL A 72 -26.52 18.17 13.79
C VAL A 72 -25.50 18.64 14.82
N ILE A 73 -25.37 17.95 15.95
CA ILE A 73 -24.39 18.30 16.99
C ILE A 73 -22.95 18.25 16.44
N ILE A 74 -22.60 17.19 15.72
CA ILE A 74 -21.28 17.05 15.09
C ILE A 74 -21.02 18.23 14.14
N ASN A 75 -21.99 18.57 13.29
CA ASN A 75 -21.84 19.66 12.32
C ASN A 75 -21.78 21.05 12.99
N SER A 76 -22.44 21.24 14.13
CA SER A 76 -22.45 22.51 14.85
C SER A 76 -21.20 22.75 15.69
N TYR A 77 -20.60 21.71 16.26
CA TYR A 77 -19.57 21.86 17.31
C TYR A 77 -18.26 21.12 17.06
N CYS A 78 -18.21 20.16 16.13
CA CYS A 78 -16.98 19.44 15.83
C CYS A 78 -16.29 19.99 14.57
N SER A 79 -14.98 19.85 14.52
CA SER A 79 -14.22 20.14 13.30
C SER A 79 -14.71 19.27 12.14
N PRO A 80 -14.66 19.77 10.88
CA PRO A 80 -15.00 18.99 9.69
C PRO A 80 -14.25 17.66 9.61
N ALA A 81 -14.85 16.63 8.98
CA ALA A 81 -14.19 15.34 8.77
C ALA A 81 -13.03 15.42 7.78
N THR A 82 -13.10 16.40 6.88
CA THR A 82 -12.09 16.69 5.87
C THR A 82 -11.84 18.18 5.83
N LEU A 83 -10.59 18.58 5.88
CA LEU A 83 -10.15 19.90 5.46
C LEU A 83 -9.61 19.74 4.04
N ASN A 84 -9.87 20.70 3.14
CA ASN A 84 -9.34 20.69 1.77
C ASN A 84 -7.84 21.06 1.81
N VAL A 85 -7.03 20.19 2.42
CA VAL A 85 -5.59 20.44 2.65
C VAL A 85 -4.77 20.21 1.38
N HIS A 86 -5.28 19.41 0.44
CA HIS A 86 -4.49 18.88 -0.69
C HIS A 86 -5.05 19.20 -2.09
N GLY A 87 -6.00 20.13 -2.22
CA GLY A 87 -6.61 20.42 -3.52
C GLY A 87 -7.49 19.25 -4.01
N ASP A 88 -8.39 18.78 -3.14
CA ASP A 88 -9.19 17.58 -3.37
C ASP A 88 -10.02 17.65 -4.66
N GLN A 89 -10.43 18.85 -5.07
CA GLN A 89 -11.14 19.11 -6.33
C GLN A 89 -10.27 18.79 -7.56
N ASP A 90 -9.00 19.20 -7.56
CA ASP A 90 -8.07 18.94 -8.66
C ASP A 90 -7.74 17.45 -8.75
N ILE A 91 -7.55 16.80 -7.60
CA ILE A 91 -7.36 15.34 -7.52
C ILE A 91 -8.59 14.62 -8.08
N ALA A 92 -9.79 15.02 -7.68
CA ALA A 92 -11.03 14.44 -8.18
C ALA A 92 -11.17 14.63 -9.70
N ALA A 93 -10.89 15.83 -10.22
CA ALA A 93 -10.91 16.11 -11.65
C ALA A 93 -9.92 15.22 -12.42
N LYS A 94 -8.68 15.09 -11.93
CA LYS A 94 -7.67 14.19 -12.51
C LYS A 94 -8.12 12.73 -12.49
N MET A 95 -8.68 12.26 -11.38
CA MET A 95 -9.22 10.89 -11.29
C MET A 95 -10.35 10.65 -12.29
N LEU A 96 -11.27 11.60 -12.45
CA LEU A 96 -12.37 11.51 -13.42
C LEU A 96 -11.87 11.49 -14.87
N GLN A 97 -10.82 12.26 -15.19
CA GLN A 97 -10.17 12.22 -16.51
C GLN A 97 -9.52 10.86 -16.81
N GLN A 98 -9.03 10.16 -15.78
CA GLN A 98 -8.40 8.84 -15.91
C GLN A 98 -9.41 7.68 -15.89
N LEU A 99 -10.62 7.90 -15.35
CA LEU A 99 -11.61 6.85 -15.10
C LEU A 99 -11.92 5.98 -16.33
N LYS A 100 -12.06 6.61 -17.51
CA LYS A 100 -12.40 5.94 -18.77
C LYS A 100 -11.19 5.54 -19.61
N LYS A 101 -9.97 5.77 -19.13
CA LYS A 101 -8.75 5.42 -19.87
C LYS A 101 -8.40 3.96 -19.63
N ASP A 102 -7.96 3.32 -20.71
CA ASP A 102 -7.38 1.98 -20.67
C ASP A 102 -5.92 2.02 -20.23
N ASN A 103 -5.43 0.86 -19.78
CA ASN A 103 -4.02 0.70 -19.46
C ASN A 103 -3.22 0.42 -20.74
N LEU A 104 -2.68 1.48 -21.35
CA LEU A 104 -1.92 1.37 -22.60
C LEU A 104 -0.65 0.53 -22.44
N LEU A 105 0.01 0.59 -21.28
CA LEU A 105 1.18 -0.24 -21.01
C LEU A 105 0.84 -1.72 -21.01
N GLN A 106 -0.27 -2.12 -20.39
CA GLN A 106 -0.70 -3.52 -20.42
C GLN A 106 -0.94 -4.00 -21.86
N LYS A 107 -1.64 -3.23 -22.69
CA LYS A 107 -1.87 -3.58 -24.10
C LYS A 107 -0.55 -3.74 -24.86
N HIS A 108 0.38 -2.81 -24.65
CA HIS A 108 1.69 -2.84 -25.27
C HIS A 108 2.52 -4.07 -24.83
N LEU A 109 2.53 -4.40 -23.55
CA LEU A 109 3.23 -5.58 -23.05
C LEU A 109 2.64 -6.87 -23.62
N ASP A 110 1.32 -6.98 -23.70
CA ASP A 110 0.64 -8.13 -24.30
C ASP A 110 1.01 -8.29 -25.79
N GLU A 111 1.09 -7.20 -26.54
CA GLU A 111 1.55 -7.20 -27.94
C GLU A 111 2.99 -7.69 -28.07
N LEU A 112 3.91 -7.16 -27.26
CA LEU A 112 5.31 -7.55 -27.28
C LEU A 112 5.51 -9.01 -26.82
N GLU A 113 4.71 -9.49 -25.87
CA GLU A 113 4.72 -10.87 -25.40
C GLU A 113 4.19 -11.84 -26.48
N ASN A 114 3.10 -11.48 -27.17
CA ASN A 114 2.58 -12.25 -28.30
C ASN A 114 3.60 -12.38 -29.44
N GLN A 115 4.39 -11.33 -29.67
CA GLN A 115 5.49 -11.33 -30.64
C GLN A 115 6.78 -11.99 -30.11
N LYS A 116 6.81 -12.42 -28.84
CA LYS A 116 7.97 -13.01 -28.15
C LYS A 116 9.21 -12.13 -28.14
N LEU A 117 9.02 -10.80 -28.08
CA LEU A 117 10.09 -9.81 -28.08
C LEU A 117 10.66 -9.57 -26.68
N LEU A 118 9.89 -9.83 -25.63
CA LEU A 118 10.30 -9.57 -24.25
C LEU A 118 11.19 -10.69 -23.68
N LYS A 119 12.50 -10.42 -23.58
CA LYS A 119 13.46 -11.28 -22.88
C LYS A 119 13.93 -10.60 -21.59
N TRP A 120 13.22 -10.88 -20.50
CA TRP A 120 13.48 -10.29 -19.19
C TRP A 120 14.72 -10.88 -18.54
N LYS A 121 15.68 -10.03 -18.17
CA LYS A 121 16.89 -10.40 -17.43
C LYS A 121 16.91 -9.76 -16.07
N LYS A 122 17.40 -10.48 -15.07
CA LYS A 122 17.48 -10.02 -13.68
C LYS A 122 18.74 -9.19 -13.47
N HIS A 123 18.58 -8.00 -12.90
CA HIS A 123 19.66 -7.08 -12.58
C HIS A 123 19.53 -6.61 -11.13
N ASP A 124 20.65 -6.18 -10.55
CA ASP A 124 20.57 -5.24 -9.43
C ASP A 124 19.85 -3.99 -9.95
N GLY A 125 18.91 -3.51 -9.15
CA GLY A 125 18.21 -2.30 -9.42
C GLY A 125 19.14 -1.15 -9.77
N VAL A 126 20.33 -1.03 -9.18
CA VAL A 126 21.29 0.06 -9.44
C VAL A 126 21.63 0.21 -10.92
N PHE A 127 21.58 -0.88 -11.71
CA PHE A 127 21.83 -0.84 -13.16
C PHE A 127 20.63 -0.35 -14.00
N CYS A 128 19.47 -0.17 -13.39
CA CYS A 128 18.32 0.44 -14.05
C CYS A 128 18.53 1.96 -14.12
N LEU A 129 18.76 2.46 -15.34
CA LEU A 129 18.73 3.89 -15.66
C LEU A 129 17.29 4.38 -15.53
N PHE A 130 16.88 4.75 -14.31
CA PHE A 130 15.53 5.18 -13.99
C PHE A 130 15.52 6.68 -13.71
N PRO A 131 14.47 7.43 -14.13
CA PRO A 131 14.42 8.87 -13.90
C PRO A 131 14.31 9.20 -12.40
N SER A 132 14.97 10.27 -11.98
CA SER A 132 14.81 10.81 -10.63
C SER A 132 13.41 11.38 -10.47
N LEU A 133 12.74 11.02 -9.38
CA LEU A 133 11.39 11.49 -9.04
C LEU A 133 11.42 12.24 -7.71
N THR A 134 10.55 13.24 -7.58
CA THR A 134 10.25 13.85 -6.28
C THR A 134 9.16 13.05 -5.56
N PRO A 135 9.04 13.16 -4.21
CA PRO A 135 7.92 12.59 -3.49
C PRO A 135 6.55 13.02 -4.03
N ASN A 136 6.45 14.27 -4.50
CA ASN A 136 5.24 14.85 -5.08
C ASN A 136 4.86 14.17 -6.41
N ASP A 137 5.83 13.75 -7.22
CA ASP A 137 5.55 13.03 -8.48
C ASP A 137 4.88 11.68 -8.21
N VAL A 138 5.36 10.96 -7.19
CA VAL A 138 4.75 9.70 -6.76
C VAL A 138 3.36 9.94 -6.17
N GLU A 139 3.17 10.98 -5.37
CA GLU A 139 1.87 11.34 -4.80
C GLU A 139 0.83 11.71 -5.87
N ASN A 140 1.26 12.42 -6.92
CA ASN A 140 0.44 12.73 -8.08
C ASN A 140 -0.01 11.46 -8.83
N ILE A 141 0.84 10.43 -8.90
CA ILE A 141 0.49 9.14 -9.49
C ILE A 141 -0.45 8.34 -8.58
N THR A 142 -0.26 8.35 -7.26
CA THR A 142 -1.07 7.53 -6.32
C THR A 142 -2.42 8.15 -5.98
N PHE A 143 -2.58 9.46 -6.19
CA PHE A 143 -3.68 10.28 -5.68
C PHE A 143 -3.83 10.17 -4.15
N GLY A 144 -2.70 10.16 -3.45
CA GLY A 144 -2.61 10.27 -1.99
C GLY A 144 -1.54 9.40 -1.32
N SER A 145 -1.28 9.72 -0.06
CA SER A 145 -0.16 9.19 0.73
C SER A 145 -0.30 7.73 1.17
N TYR A 146 -1.51 7.17 1.24
CA TYR A 146 -1.73 5.82 1.77
C TYR A 146 -0.91 4.73 1.08
N GLN A 147 -0.83 4.77 -0.26
CA GLN A 147 -0.04 3.78 -1.01
C GLN A 147 1.46 3.94 -0.77
N ILE A 148 1.93 5.16 -0.51
CA ILE A 148 3.33 5.48 -0.20
C ILE A 148 3.73 4.89 1.16
N HIS A 149 2.86 5.00 2.16
CA HIS A 149 3.10 4.40 3.48
C HIS A 149 3.24 2.87 3.38
N ARG A 150 2.32 2.22 2.64
CA ARG A 150 2.37 0.77 2.43
C ARG A 150 3.53 0.31 1.56
N ALA A 151 4.00 1.16 0.65
CA ALA A 151 5.10 0.84 -0.25
C ALA A 151 6.41 0.56 0.50
N LYS A 152 6.66 1.22 1.65
CA LYS A 152 7.87 1.02 2.45
C LYS A 152 8.05 -0.44 2.87
N SER A 153 7.02 -1.05 3.46
CA SER A 153 7.06 -2.45 3.89
C SER A 153 7.34 -3.41 2.72
N TYR A 154 6.73 -3.16 1.55
CA TYR A 154 6.99 -3.99 0.36
C TYR A 154 8.43 -3.87 -0.17
N ILE A 155 9.05 -2.70 0.00
CA ILE A 155 10.45 -2.50 -0.38
C ILE A 155 11.35 -3.24 0.61
N GLU A 156 11.11 -3.08 1.91
CA GLU A 156 11.88 -3.73 2.98
C GLU A 156 11.87 -5.26 2.84
N ASP A 157 10.70 -5.86 2.60
CA ASP A 157 10.57 -7.30 2.36
C ASP A 157 11.32 -7.78 1.09
N HIS A 158 11.55 -6.90 0.13
CA HIS A 158 12.18 -7.24 -1.16
C HIS A 158 13.70 -7.02 -1.16
N LEU A 159 14.21 -6.27 -0.20
CA LEU A 159 15.63 -6.04 -0.02
C LEU A 159 16.33 -7.31 0.48
N LYS A 160 17.50 -7.61 -0.08
CA LYS A 160 18.29 -8.79 0.30
C LYS A 160 19.73 -8.42 0.60
N PRO A 161 20.39 -9.05 1.58
CA PRO A 161 21.82 -8.86 1.80
C PRO A 161 22.63 -9.11 0.52
N ALA A 162 23.57 -8.23 0.22
CA ALA A 162 24.49 -8.40 -0.89
C ALA A 162 25.47 -9.53 -0.58
N TYR A 163 25.92 -10.20 -1.64
CA TYR A 163 26.90 -11.29 -1.50
C TYR A 163 28.28 -10.79 -1.02
N TYR A 164 28.66 -9.58 -1.43
CA TYR A 164 29.98 -9.01 -1.16
C TYR A 164 30.04 -8.17 0.12
N ASP A 165 28.96 -7.47 0.46
CA ASP A 165 28.80 -6.80 1.75
C ASP A 165 27.45 -7.20 2.35
N PRO A 166 27.42 -8.11 3.34
CA PRO A 166 26.18 -8.53 4.01
C PRO A 166 25.40 -7.39 4.66
N ASN A 167 26.01 -6.22 4.86
CA ASN A 167 25.37 -5.03 5.40
C ASN A 167 24.72 -4.15 4.33
N GLU A 168 25.00 -4.40 3.04
CA GLU A 168 24.37 -3.70 1.93
C GLU A 168 23.17 -4.49 1.40
N LEU A 169 22.07 -3.80 1.14
CA LEU A 169 20.84 -4.41 0.65
C LEU A 169 20.69 -4.20 -0.86
N ILE A 170 20.48 -5.28 -1.60
CA ILE A 170 20.21 -5.30 -3.04
C ILE A 170 18.70 -5.36 -3.29
N PHE A 171 18.23 -4.54 -4.22
CA PHE A 171 16.87 -4.61 -4.75
C PHE A 171 16.89 -5.16 -6.18
N TYR A 172 16.28 -6.32 -6.43
CA TYR A 172 16.30 -6.92 -7.77
C TYR A 172 15.17 -6.41 -8.67
N VAL A 173 15.54 -6.06 -9.90
CA VAL A 173 14.63 -5.71 -11.00
C VAL A 173 14.86 -6.63 -12.20
N GLU A 174 13.91 -6.65 -13.12
CA GLU A 174 14.03 -7.27 -14.43
C GLU A 174 13.89 -6.22 -15.52
N ILE A 175 14.81 -6.22 -16.48
CA ILE A 175 14.84 -5.32 -17.64
C ILE A 175 14.83 -6.19 -18.91
N PRO A 176 14.01 -5.87 -19.95
CA PRO A 176 14.01 -6.64 -21.18
C PRO A 176 15.16 -6.23 -22.11
N ASP A 177 15.73 -7.19 -22.82
CA ASP A 177 16.71 -6.90 -23.89
C ASP A 177 16.10 -6.00 -24.97
N GLY A 178 16.77 -4.89 -25.28
CA GLY A 178 16.33 -3.96 -26.34
C GLY A 178 15.26 -2.95 -25.92
N PHE A 179 14.85 -2.93 -24.64
CA PHE A 179 13.87 -2.00 -24.09
C PHE A 179 14.41 -1.38 -22.79
N ASP A 180 15.15 -0.29 -22.93
CA ASP A 180 15.73 0.48 -21.82
C ASP A 180 14.70 1.34 -21.08
N ASN A 181 13.52 1.51 -21.65
CA ASN A 181 12.40 2.28 -21.13
C ASN A 181 11.40 1.44 -20.30
N LEU A 182 11.73 0.17 -20.01
CA LEU A 182 10.88 -0.76 -19.27
C LEU A 182 11.63 -1.38 -18.09
N VAL A 183 10.98 -1.39 -16.94
CA VAL A 183 11.48 -2.09 -15.75
C VAL A 183 10.33 -2.81 -15.06
N ARG A 184 10.59 -4.00 -14.52
CA ARG A 184 9.64 -4.67 -13.63
C ARG A 184 10.30 -5.24 -12.39
N ALA A 185 9.52 -5.41 -11.33
CA ALA A 185 9.94 -6.07 -10.10
C ALA A 185 8.88 -7.06 -9.61
N ARG A 186 9.33 -8.10 -8.91
CA ARG A 186 8.47 -9.17 -8.37
C ARG A 186 8.29 -9.01 -6.87
N PHE A 187 7.11 -8.62 -6.43
CA PHE A 187 6.78 -8.46 -5.01
C PHE A 187 6.14 -9.73 -4.46
N GLN A 188 6.57 -10.19 -3.28
CA GLN A 188 5.92 -11.30 -2.59
C GLN A 188 4.59 -10.85 -1.97
N SER A 189 3.60 -11.74 -1.97
CA SER A 189 2.33 -11.49 -1.29
C SER A 189 2.49 -11.60 0.23
N GLY A 190 2.12 -10.56 0.98
CA GLY A 190 2.12 -10.62 2.45
C GLY A 190 1.25 -11.73 3.06
N HIS A 191 0.22 -12.19 2.32
CA HIS A 191 -0.65 -13.29 2.76
C HIS A 191 -0.25 -14.69 2.23
N SER A 192 0.82 -14.79 1.44
CA SER A 192 1.23 -16.08 0.88
C SER A 192 2.66 -16.06 0.37
N THR A 193 3.47 -16.99 0.88
CA THR A 193 4.86 -17.14 0.46
C THR A 193 5.01 -17.63 -0.98
N ARG A 194 3.97 -18.26 -1.55
CA ARG A 194 3.98 -18.84 -2.91
C ARG A 194 3.50 -17.87 -3.99
N LYS A 195 2.85 -16.77 -3.61
CA LYS A 195 2.23 -15.84 -4.56
C LYS A 195 3.11 -14.61 -4.74
N PHE A 196 3.37 -14.28 -5.99
CA PHE A 196 4.12 -13.09 -6.37
C PHE A 196 3.29 -12.19 -7.29
N TYR A 197 3.51 -10.88 -7.17
CA TYR A 197 2.94 -9.86 -8.03
C TYR A 197 4.07 -9.16 -8.78
N ILE A 198 3.99 -9.20 -10.09
CA ILE A 198 4.87 -8.47 -11.00
C ILE A 198 4.30 -7.07 -11.20
N SER A 199 5.12 -6.04 -10.95
CA SER A 199 4.83 -4.63 -11.27
C SER A 199 5.77 -4.16 -12.34
N THR A 200 5.24 -3.59 -13.42
CA THR A 200 5.98 -3.07 -14.56
C THR A 200 5.73 -1.58 -14.70
N ILE A 201 6.78 -0.82 -15.00
CA ILE A 201 6.76 0.62 -15.24
C ILE A 201 7.40 0.88 -16.59
N GLN A 202 6.76 1.74 -17.37
CA GLN A 202 7.33 2.36 -18.56
C GLN A 202 7.66 3.81 -18.24
N PHE A 203 8.86 4.22 -18.61
CA PHE A 203 9.39 5.54 -18.31
C PHE A 203 10.16 6.10 -19.51
N ASP A 204 10.50 7.38 -19.46
CA ASP A 204 11.31 8.08 -20.44
C ASP A 204 12.40 8.85 -19.68
N ASN A 205 13.66 8.46 -19.90
CA ASN A 205 14.81 9.12 -19.27
C ASN A 205 15.14 10.48 -19.89
N THR A 206 14.58 10.79 -21.05
CA THR A 206 14.81 12.06 -21.76
C THR A 206 13.76 13.12 -21.42
N ALA A 207 12.62 12.71 -20.86
CA ALA A 207 11.53 13.61 -20.49
C ALA A 207 11.80 14.29 -19.14
N THR A 208 11.74 15.62 -19.11
CA THR A 208 11.96 16.41 -17.88
C THR A 208 10.71 16.53 -17.01
N ASP A 209 9.52 16.64 -17.61
CA ASP A 209 8.30 17.01 -16.87
C ASP A 209 7.47 15.80 -16.42
N VAL A 210 7.31 14.80 -17.30
CA VAL A 210 6.50 13.61 -17.03
C VAL A 210 7.29 12.37 -17.43
N PRO A 211 8.27 11.94 -16.62
CA PRO A 211 9.15 10.85 -16.99
C PRO A 211 8.48 9.47 -16.88
N ILE A 212 7.36 9.33 -16.16
CA ILE A 212 6.63 8.06 -16.04
C ILE A 212 5.48 8.03 -17.05
N GLN A 213 5.58 7.13 -18.04
CA GLN A 213 4.62 7.03 -19.15
C GLN A 213 3.48 6.06 -18.85
N GLY A 214 3.73 5.02 -18.05
CA GLY A 214 2.70 4.05 -17.71
C GLY A 214 3.13 3.05 -16.65
N TRP A 215 2.14 2.37 -16.05
CA TRP A 215 2.37 1.31 -15.07
C TRP A 215 1.28 0.24 -15.15
N CYS A 216 1.65 -0.98 -14.80
CA CYS A 216 0.70 -2.06 -14.57
C CYS A 216 1.26 -3.03 -13.52
N CYS A 217 0.38 -3.77 -12.87
CA CYS A 217 0.76 -4.82 -11.94
C CYS A 217 -0.20 -6.00 -12.09
N THR A 218 0.27 -7.20 -11.80
CA THR A 218 -0.51 -8.45 -11.83
C THR A 218 -1.35 -8.68 -10.56
N CYS A 219 -1.33 -7.75 -9.60
CA CYS A 219 -2.21 -7.80 -8.44
C CYS A 219 -3.67 -7.47 -8.79
N THR A 220 -4.61 -7.80 -7.90
CA THR A 220 -6.06 -7.68 -8.11
C THR A 220 -6.52 -6.36 -8.74
N VAL A 221 -5.94 -5.23 -8.33
CA VAL A 221 -6.28 -3.87 -8.78
C VAL A 221 -5.19 -3.24 -9.67
N GLY A 222 -4.22 -4.04 -10.09
CA GLY A 222 -2.97 -3.57 -10.67
C GLY A 222 -3.06 -2.97 -12.07
N LEU A 223 -4.21 -3.12 -12.76
CA LEU A 223 -4.44 -2.53 -14.08
C LEU A 223 -5.04 -1.12 -14.04
N ARG A 224 -5.37 -0.60 -12.86
CA ARG A 224 -5.94 0.75 -12.73
C ARG A 224 -4.94 1.82 -13.18
N VAL A 225 -5.47 2.83 -13.85
CA VAL A 225 -4.76 4.08 -14.21
C VAL A 225 -5.25 5.25 -13.35
N VAL A 226 -6.40 5.09 -12.68
CA VAL A 226 -6.78 5.95 -11.55
C VAL A 226 -5.94 5.50 -10.34
N GLY A 227 -4.82 6.17 -10.11
CA GLY A 227 -3.90 5.79 -9.04
C GLY A 227 -3.03 4.59 -9.43
N CYS A 228 -2.27 4.07 -8.48
CA CYS A 228 -1.51 2.83 -8.65
C CYS A 228 -1.57 1.96 -7.39
N CYS A 229 -1.31 0.66 -7.50
CA CYS A 229 -1.25 -0.24 -6.34
C CYS A 229 0.03 -0.02 -5.52
N SER A 230 0.07 -0.53 -4.29
CA SER A 230 1.24 -0.42 -3.40
C SER A 230 2.52 -1.00 -4.00
N HIS A 231 2.41 -2.05 -4.83
CA HIS A 231 3.57 -2.64 -5.50
C HIS A 231 4.18 -1.71 -6.56
N VAL A 232 3.35 -1.04 -7.36
CA VAL A 232 3.81 -0.03 -8.33
C VAL A 232 4.37 1.18 -7.58
N CYS A 233 3.68 1.63 -6.54
CA CYS A 233 4.14 2.72 -5.69
C CYS A 233 5.51 2.42 -5.07
N GLY A 234 5.73 1.20 -4.58
CA GLY A 234 7.02 0.76 -4.04
C GLY A 234 8.13 0.78 -5.07
N LEU A 235 7.85 0.32 -6.29
CA LEU A 235 8.83 0.37 -7.37
C LEU A 235 9.18 1.81 -7.78
N LEU A 236 8.17 2.68 -7.94
CA LEU A 236 8.36 4.11 -8.23
C LEU A 236 9.18 4.81 -7.13
N TRP A 237 8.80 4.60 -5.87
CA TRP A 237 9.46 5.23 -4.73
C TRP A 237 10.91 4.76 -4.59
N HIS A 238 11.16 3.45 -4.68
CA HIS A 238 12.51 2.91 -4.52
C HIS A 238 13.43 3.34 -5.66
N LEU A 239 12.99 3.22 -6.92
CA LEU A 239 13.83 3.54 -8.08
C LEU A 239 13.97 5.05 -8.33
N GLY A 240 12.90 5.82 -8.16
CA GLY A 240 12.87 7.24 -8.52
C GLY A 240 13.18 8.19 -7.37
N VAL A 241 12.60 7.96 -6.18
CA VAL A 241 12.71 8.89 -5.05
C VAL A 241 13.90 8.54 -4.15
N ASN A 242 13.93 7.31 -3.63
CA ASN A 242 14.94 6.89 -2.67
C ASN A 242 16.36 6.97 -3.26
N ARG A 243 16.54 6.56 -4.51
CA ARG A 243 17.82 6.70 -5.20
C ARG A 243 18.24 8.15 -5.44
N GLY A 244 17.29 9.01 -5.83
CA GLY A 244 17.56 10.43 -5.98
C GLY A 244 18.01 11.07 -4.67
N ILE A 245 17.41 10.67 -3.54
CA ILE A 245 17.80 11.12 -2.20
C ILE A 245 19.17 10.57 -1.81
N VAL A 246 19.41 9.25 -1.96
CA VAL A 246 20.69 8.61 -1.60
C VAL A 246 21.86 9.13 -2.44
N ASN A 247 21.64 9.40 -3.73
CA ASN A 247 22.69 9.95 -4.61
C ASN A 247 22.98 11.43 -4.32
N ASN A 248 22.00 12.21 -3.83
CA ASN A 248 22.20 13.61 -3.44
C ASN A 248 22.64 13.78 -1.97
N SER A 249 22.45 12.77 -1.13
CA SER A 249 22.81 12.82 0.28
C SER A 249 24.18 12.18 0.46
N ASN A 250 25.22 13.01 0.61
CA ASN A 250 26.39 12.57 1.35
C ASN A 250 25.90 11.99 2.68
N ARG A 251 26.14 10.68 2.91
CA ARG A 251 25.66 9.88 4.06
C ARG A 251 26.05 10.44 5.44
N LEU A 252 26.75 11.58 5.49
CA LEU A 252 27.33 12.24 6.67
C LEU A 252 26.74 13.63 6.95
N SER A 253 25.68 14.05 6.24
CA SER A 253 25.02 15.35 6.45
C SER A 253 24.14 15.34 7.71
N ALA A 254 24.30 16.34 8.57
CA ALA A 254 23.48 16.53 9.78
C ALA A 254 21.96 16.67 9.48
N SER A 255 21.60 17.04 8.25
CA SER A 255 20.20 17.11 7.79
C SER A 255 19.58 15.71 7.60
N TYR A 256 20.38 14.71 7.21
CA TYR A 256 19.96 13.31 7.15
C TYR A 256 19.68 12.75 8.55
N PHE A 257 20.52 13.08 9.54
CA PHE A 257 20.27 12.72 10.93
C PHE A 257 18.95 13.30 11.47
N LYS A 258 18.58 14.52 11.03
CA LYS A 258 17.33 15.17 11.44
C LYS A 258 16.06 14.55 10.82
N THR A 259 16.19 13.83 9.71
CA THR A 259 15.08 13.10 9.07
C THR A 259 14.93 11.67 9.57
N VAL A 260 15.96 11.14 10.25
CA VAL A 260 15.95 9.82 10.92
C VAL A 260 15.45 9.93 12.37
N ILE A 261 15.51 11.10 12.99
CA ILE A 261 14.86 11.34 14.28
C ILE A 261 13.37 11.46 14.04
N ASP A 262 12.65 10.43 14.46
CA ASP A 262 11.20 10.37 14.54
C ASP A 262 10.73 11.41 15.56
N ASP A 263 10.11 12.50 15.09
CA ASP A 263 9.56 13.52 15.96
C ASP A 263 8.37 12.88 16.69
N SER A 264 8.65 12.40 17.90
CA SER A 264 7.72 11.75 18.80
C SER A 264 6.75 12.80 19.37
N MET A 265 5.93 13.44 18.54
CA MET A 265 4.69 14.03 19.02
C MET A 265 3.68 12.91 19.22
N VAL A 266 3.84 12.31 20.40
CA VAL A 266 2.93 11.43 21.10
C VAL A 266 1.51 12.00 21.05
N PHE A 267 0.60 11.30 20.36
CA PHE A 267 -0.79 11.30 20.79
C PHE A 267 -0.85 10.33 21.96
N THR A 268 -0.98 10.87 23.17
CA THR A 268 -1.34 10.07 24.34
C THR A 268 -2.81 9.71 24.20
N ASP A 269 -3.07 8.53 23.65
CA ASP A 269 -4.35 7.83 23.86
C ASP A 269 -4.02 6.56 24.67
N ASP A 270 -3.69 6.76 25.95
CA ASP A 270 -3.81 5.72 26.98
C ASP A 270 -5.17 5.93 27.66
N ASP A 271 -6.17 5.13 27.28
CA ASP A 271 -6.72 4.09 28.16
C ASP A 271 -7.91 3.37 27.50
N ASP A 272 -7.60 2.17 27.01
CA ASP A 272 -8.31 0.90 27.17
C ASP A 272 -9.84 0.86 27.20
N SER A 273 -10.40 0.22 26.17
CA SER A 273 -11.23 -0.97 26.39
C SER A 273 -10.93 -1.99 25.29
N SER A 274 -10.29 -3.07 25.72
CA SER A 274 -10.21 -4.36 25.05
C SER A 274 -11.58 -4.80 24.53
N ASP A 275 -11.57 -5.41 23.34
CA ASP A 275 -12.11 -6.75 23.17
C ASP A 275 -11.55 -7.39 21.88
N ASP A 276 -11.03 -8.60 22.10
CA ASP A 276 -10.37 -9.53 21.20
C ASP A 276 -11.17 -9.86 19.94
N ASP A 277 -10.47 -10.11 18.84
CA ASP A 277 -10.60 -11.42 18.18
C ASP A 277 -9.49 -11.73 17.15
N ASN A 278 -8.73 -12.79 17.48
CA ASN A 278 -8.10 -13.78 16.60
C ASN A 278 -6.65 -13.61 16.09
N ASN A 279 -5.71 -13.95 16.99
CA ASN A 279 -4.86 -15.15 16.93
C ASN A 279 -3.97 -15.34 15.68
N ILE A 280 -2.73 -14.82 15.74
CA ILE A 280 -1.60 -15.34 14.95
C ILE A 280 -0.45 -15.66 15.92
N LYS A 281 -0.40 -16.91 16.36
CA LYS A 281 0.80 -17.52 16.96
C LYS A 281 1.88 -17.64 15.88
N TYR A 282 2.90 -16.80 15.93
CA TYR A 282 4.20 -17.13 15.35
C TYR A 282 5.06 -17.78 16.42
N SER A 283 5.33 -19.06 16.22
CA SER A 283 6.36 -19.82 16.90
C SER A 283 7.74 -19.26 16.55
N LEU A 284 8.36 -18.57 17.50
CA LEU A 284 9.80 -18.31 17.49
C LEU A 284 10.49 -19.50 18.15
N SER A 285 11.20 -20.28 17.33
CA SER A 285 12.23 -21.20 17.79
C SER A 285 13.39 -20.38 18.37
N ASN A 286 13.51 -20.36 19.69
CA ASN A 286 14.68 -19.82 20.39
C ASN A 286 15.90 -20.69 20.07
N HIS A 287 16.88 -20.10 19.39
CA HIS A 287 18.25 -20.60 19.38
C HIS A 287 19.05 -19.75 20.37
N SER A 288 19.09 -20.17 21.63
CA SER A 288 20.03 -19.67 22.62
C SER A 288 21.34 -20.44 22.50
N THR A 289 22.39 -19.77 22.03
CA THR A 289 23.78 -20.17 22.24
C THR A 289 24.21 -19.75 23.64
N GLY A 290 24.69 -20.71 24.43
CA GLY A 290 25.27 -20.47 25.74
C GLY A 290 25.74 -21.79 26.34
N THR A 291 27.00 -22.12 26.09
CA THR A 291 27.80 -23.13 26.79
C THR A 291 27.80 -22.86 28.29
N ASP A 292 27.65 -23.90 29.12
CA ASP A 292 28.65 -24.29 30.12
C ASP A 292 28.31 -25.65 30.79
N SER A 293 29.32 -26.51 30.73
CA SER A 293 29.81 -27.58 31.63
C SER A 293 28.99 -28.20 32.77
N GLU A 294 29.31 -29.50 32.99
CA GLU A 294 29.20 -30.32 34.22
C GLU A 294 27.78 -30.83 34.57
N GLU A 295 27.52 -32.04 35.07
CA GLU A 295 28.24 -33.29 35.33
C GLU A 295 27.14 -34.33 35.72
N LEU A 296 27.42 -35.62 35.48
CA LEU A 296 27.03 -36.79 36.30
C LEU A 296 25.56 -37.28 36.43
N SER A 297 25.40 -38.52 35.92
CA SER A 297 24.93 -39.76 36.60
C SER A 297 23.44 -40.04 36.87
N ASP A 298 23.07 -41.23 36.34
CA ASP A 298 22.37 -42.36 36.96
C ASP A 298 20.83 -42.48 36.98
N SER A 299 20.38 -43.57 36.32
CA SER A 299 19.39 -44.57 36.79
C SER A 299 17.93 -44.09 36.97
N ASP A 300 16.85 -44.86 36.85
CA ASP A 300 16.55 -46.26 36.55
C ASP A 300 15.02 -46.36 36.33
N SER A 301 14.53 -47.53 35.90
CA SER A 301 13.15 -48.08 36.08
C SER A 301 11.96 -47.41 35.35
N GLN A 302 11.26 -48.11 34.43
CA GLN A 302 10.16 -49.09 34.66
C GLN A 302 8.96 -48.44 35.40
N THR A 303 7.71 -48.43 34.92
CA THR A 303 6.72 -49.53 34.77
C THR A 303 5.42 -48.85 34.22
N GLU A 304 4.75 -49.37 33.20
CA GLU A 304 3.56 -50.26 33.22
C GLU A 304 2.21 -49.64 33.66
N GLU A 305 1.18 -49.95 32.85
CA GLU A 305 -0.24 -50.13 33.18
C GLU A 305 -1.05 -48.86 33.59
N GLU A 306 -2.23 -48.54 33.06
CA GLU A 306 -3.32 -49.20 32.31
C GLU A 306 -3.97 -48.21 31.32
#